data_AF-A0A4Y8CDG2-F1
#
_entry.id   AF-A0A4Y8CDG2-F1
#
_cell.length_a   1.000
_cell.length_b   1.000
_cell.length_c   1.000
_cell.angle_alpha   90.00
_cell.angle_beta   90.00
_cell.angle_gamma   90.00
#
_symmetry.space_group_name_H-M   'P 1'
#
loop_
_entity.id
_entity.type
_entity.pdbx_description
1 polymer ?
#
loop_
_entity_poly.entity_id
_entity_poly.type
_entity_poly.pdbx_seq_one_letter_code
_entity_poly.pdbx_strand_id
1 'polypeptide(L)'
;MQLLQVDKLQKDYLENIGFSWHTDEDGSDYISNKLVCVKESEANAYYEAVNELYDMFIAAAQEVIDNDRFDELGIPFNLIDAIKMSWENEVHWHLYGRFDLAGGLDGKPIKLIEFNADTPTALFESAILQWALLKQNGMDE
;
A
#
# COMPACT_ATOMS: atom_id res chain seq x y z
N MET A 1 8.23 17.72 7.10
CA MET A 1 7.33 16.65 7.51
C MET A 1 7.02 16.92 8.96
N GLN A 2 5.75 17.17 9.28
CA GLN A 2 5.34 17.44 10.66
C GLN A 2 5.03 16.12 11.35
N LEU A 3 5.60 15.94 12.55
CA LEU A 3 5.36 14.77 13.39
C LEU A 3 4.53 15.18 14.60
N LEU A 4 3.53 14.36 14.94
CA LEU A 4 2.72 14.52 16.15
C LEU A 4 2.96 13.32 17.07
N GLN A 5 3.30 13.60 18.33
CA GLN A 5 3.46 12.59 19.36
C GLN A 5 2.09 12.24 19.96
N VAL A 6 1.76 10.95 20.05
CA VAL A 6 0.53 10.45 20.65
C VAL A 6 0.83 9.37 21.71
N ASP A 7 -0.19 9.02 22.49
CA ASP A 7 -0.13 7.89 23.40
C ASP A 7 -0.19 6.57 22.62
N LYS A 8 0.59 5.59 23.08
CA LYS A 8 0.65 4.25 22.49
C LYS A 8 -0.66 3.51 22.69
N LEU A 9 -1.03 2.68 21.72
CA LEU A 9 -2.05 1.65 21.93
C LEU A 9 -1.58 0.68 23.02
N GLN A 10 -2.50 0.29 23.90
CA GLN A 10 -2.21 -0.66 24.96
C GLN A 10 -2.03 -2.06 24.39
N LYS A 11 -1.03 -2.83 24.84
CA LYS A 11 -0.75 -4.17 24.30
C LYS A 11 -1.93 -5.13 24.46
N ASP A 12 -2.59 -5.12 25.62
CA ASP A 12 -3.79 -5.93 25.84
C ASP A 12 -4.94 -5.55 24.88
N TYR A 13 -5.04 -4.28 24.49
CA TYR A 13 -6.02 -3.86 23.49
C TYR A 13 -5.65 -4.38 22.09
N LEU A 14 -4.37 -4.34 21.71
CA LEU A 14 -3.87 -4.89 20.44
C LEU A 14 -4.16 -6.39 20.32
N GLU A 15 -3.93 -7.16 21.38
CA GLU A 15 -4.28 -8.58 21.43
C GLU A 15 -5.79 -8.80 21.23
N ASN A 16 -6.63 -7.99 21.88
CA ASN A 16 -8.10 -8.11 21.80
C ASN A 16 -8.65 -7.82 20.38
N ILE A 17 -7.97 -7.00 19.58
CA ILE A 17 -8.35 -6.72 18.19
C ILE A 17 -7.67 -7.67 17.18
N GLY A 18 -6.97 -8.70 17.68
CA GLY A 18 -6.34 -9.73 16.85
C GLY A 18 -4.96 -9.38 16.32
N PHE A 19 -4.32 -8.33 16.86
CA PHE A 19 -3.00 -7.88 16.43
C PHE A 19 -1.90 -8.44 17.33
N SER A 20 -1.60 -9.73 17.21
CA SER A 20 -0.68 -10.44 18.13
C SER A 20 0.82 -10.21 17.88
N TRP A 21 1.20 -9.63 16.74
CA TRP A 21 2.59 -9.33 16.39
C TRP A 21 2.97 -7.87 16.68
N HIS A 22 2.48 -7.34 17.80
CA HIS A 22 2.66 -5.93 18.19
C HIS A 22 4.02 -5.58 18.78
N THR A 23 4.86 -6.57 19.06
CA THR A 23 6.20 -6.41 19.64
C THR A 23 7.21 -7.20 18.81
N ASP A 24 8.28 -6.54 18.38
CA ASP A 24 9.36 -7.14 17.59
C ASP A 24 10.27 -8.04 18.45
N GLU A 25 11.14 -8.83 17.80
CA GLU A 25 12.05 -9.78 18.47
C GLU A 25 13.00 -9.12 19.49
N ASP A 26 13.32 -7.84 19.28
CA ASP A 26 14.18 -7.06 20.18
C ASP A 26 13.40 -6.41 21.35
N GLY A 27 12.10 -6.65 21.43
CA GLY A 27 11.21 -6.11 22.45
C GLY A 27 10.69 -4.70 22.17
N SER A 28 11.02 -4.10 21.03
CA SER A 28 10.46 -2.82 20.61
C SER A 28 9.01 -2.96 20.12
N ASP A 29 8.26 -1.86 20.17
CA ASP A 29 6.87 -1.86 19.70
C ASP A 29 6.87 -1.76 18.17
N TYR A 30 6.09 -2.62 17.50
CA TYR A 30 5.97 -2.63 16.04
C TYR A 30 5.37 -1.32 15.49
N ILE A 31 4.42 -0.72 16.22
CA ILE A 31 3.79 0.56 15.84
C ILE A 31 4.43 1.73 16.58
N SER A 32 4.86 2.73 15.80
CA SER A 32 5.29 4.04 16.30
C SER A 32 4.13 4.82 16.92
N ASN A 33 4.38 5.50 18.02
CA ASN A 33 3.45 6.49 18.60
C ASN A 33 3.69 7.91 18.09
N LYS A 34 4.27 8.04 16.90
CA LYS A 34 4.42 9.30 16.19
C LYS A 34 3.66 9.22 14.89
N LEU A 35 2.74 10.14 14.70
CA LEU A 35 1.98 10.31 13.48
C LEU A 35 2.72 11.24 12.53
N VAL A 36 2.68 10.93 11.24
CA VAL A 36 3.05 11.86 10.18
C VAL A 36 1.79 12.65 9.82
N CYS A 37 1.82 13.96 9.98
CA CYS A 37 0.70 14.81 9.58
C CYS A 37 0.77 15.06 8.07
N VAL A 38 -0.30 14.70 7.38
CA VAL A 38 -0.46 14.88 5.93
C VAL A 38 -1.58 15.89 5.70
N LYS A 39 -1.35 16.90 4.84
CA LYS A 39 -2.42 17.82 4.45
C LYS A 39 -3.37 17.15 3.48
N GLU A 40 -4.63 17.56 3.49
CA GLU A 40 -5.62 17.09 2.52
C GLU A 40 -5.14 17.23 1.07
N SER A 41 -4.49 18.35 0.72
CA SER A 41 -3.94 18.54 -0.63
C SER A 41 -2.79 17.58 -0.97
N GLU A 42 -1.99 17.17 0.01
CA GLU A 42 -0.92 16.17 -0.17
C GLU A 42 -1.54 14.77 -0.32
N ALA A 43 -2.54 14.43 0.49
CA ALA A 43 -3.30 13.18 0.38
C ALA A 43 -4.00 13.05 -0.98
N ASN A 44 -4.66 14.11 -1.45
CA ASN A 44 -5.30 14.15 -2.77
C ASN A 44 -4.27 14.01 -3.90
N ALA A 45 -3.08 14.60 -3.76
CA ALA A 45 -2.01 14.42 -4.74
C ALA A 45 -1.52 12.96 -4.82
N TYR A 46 -1.44 12.25 -3.69
CA TYR A 46 -1.17 10.80 -3.72
C TYR A 46 -2.31 10.04 -4.39
N TYR A 47 -3.57 10.36 -4.06
CA TYR A 47 -4.74 9.74 -4.68
C TYR A 47 -4.73 9.88 -6.21
N GLU A 48 -4.53 11.09 -6.73
CA GLU A 48 -4.42 11.34 -8.17
C GLU A 48 -3.25 10.56 -8.79
N ALA A 49 -2.07 10.64 -8.17
CA ALA A 49 -0.88 9.96 -8.66
C ALA A 49 -1.06 8.43 -8.74
N VAL A 50 -1.65 7.78 -7.73
CA VAL A 50 -1.82 6.31 -7.77
C VAL A 50 -2.86 5.86 -8.78
N ASN A 51 -3.89 6.66 -9.05
CA ASN A 51 -4.84 6.34 -10.13
C ASN A 51 -4.16 6.42 -11.50
N GLU A 52 -3.39 7.47 -11.76
CA GLU A 52 -2.62 7.60 -13.00
C GLU A 52 -1.59 6.45 -13.14
N LEU A 53 -0.86 6.15 -12.07
CA LEU A 53 0.12 5.06 -12.07
C LEU A 53 -0.54 3.70 -12.32
N TYR A 54 -1.72 3.45 -11.73
CA TYR A 54 -2.45 2.21 -11.96
C TYR A 54 -2.80 2.03 -13.44
N ASP A 55 -3.36 3.05 -14.08
CA ASP A 55 -3.66 3.04 -15.51
C ASP A 55 -2.40 2.81 -16.36
N MET A 56 -1.27 3.42 -15.97
CA MET A 56 0.02 3.19 -16.64
C MET A 56 0.50 1.74 -16.51
N PHE A 57 0.33 1.11 -15.34
CA PHE A 57 0.67 -0.31 -15.15
C PHE A 57 -0.22 -1.23 -16.00
N ILE A 58 -1.51 -0.93 -16.09
CA ILE A 58 -2.43 -1.68 -16.96
C ILE A 58 -2.02 -1.54 -18.43
N ALA A 59 -1.72 -0.33 -18.88
CA ALA A 59 -1.25 -0.09 -20.25
C ALA A 59 0.08 -0.79 -20.53
N ALA A 60 1.02 -0.79 -19.58
CA ALA A 60 2.29 -1.49 -19.72
C ALA A 60 2.11 -3.01 -19.82
N ALA A 61 1.22 -3.59 -19.01
CA ALA A 61 0.89 -5.02 -19.11
C ALA A 61 0.26 -5.37 -20.46
N GLN A 62 -0.66 -4.54 -20.96
CA GLN A 62 -1.25 -4.71 -22.30
C GLN A 62 -0.18 -4.65 -23.40
N GLU A 63 0.75 -3.68 -23.34
CA GLU A 63 1.85 -3.54 -24.29
C GLU A 63 2.76 -4.79 -24.31
N VAL A 64 3.01 -5.39 -23.15
CA VAL A 64 3.77 -6.65 -23.05
C VAL A 64 3.02 -7.80 -23.72
N ILE A 65 1.71 -7.89 -23.50
CA ILE A 65 0.86 -8.94 -24.08
C ILE A 65 0.78 -8.81 -25.61
N ASP A 66 0.53 -7.59 -26.11
CA ASP A 66 0.32 -7.32 -27.54
C ASP A 66 1.58 -7.57 -28.37
N ASN A 67 2.76 -7.34 -27.77
CA ASN A 67 4.05 -7.45 -28.45
C ASN A 67 4.85 -8.70 -28.03
N ASP A 68 4.24 -9.61 -27.26
CA ASP A 68 4.85 -10.86 -26.79
C ASP A 68 6.18 -10.69 -26.02
N ARG A 69 6.31 -9.61 -25.23
CA ARG A 69 7.55 -9.20 -24.52
C ARG A 69 7.71 -9.84 -23.13
N PHE A 70 7.15 -11.03 -22.93
CA PHE A 70 7.12 -11.72 -21.63
C PHE A 70 8.53 -12.12 -21.13
N ASP A 71 9.44 -12.40 -22.05
CA ASP A 71 10.82 -12.76 -21.77
C ASP A 71 11.61 -11.62 -21.12
N GLU A 72 11.32 -10.36 -21.47
CA GLU A 72 11.90 -9.17 -20.84
C GLU A 72 11.56 -9.07 -19.35
N LEU A 73 10.42 -9.63 -18.95
CA LEU A 73 9.97 -9.71 -17.55
C LEU A 73 10.43 -11.00 -16.85
N GLY A 74 11.19 -11.86 -17.53
CA GLY A 74 11.63 -13.14 -16.99
C GLY A 74 10.51 -14.17 -16.82
N ILE A 75 9.38 -14.00 -17.53
CA ILE A 75 8.23 -14.90 -17.43
C ILE A 75 8.50 -16.18 -18.24
N PRO A 76 8.38 -17.38 -17.63
CA PRO A 76 8.51 -18.65 -18.33
C PRO A 76 7.44 -18.85 -19.43
N PHE A 77 7.84 -19.38 -20.59
CA PHE A 77 6.94 -19.59 -21.74
C PHE A 77 5.68 -20.41 -21.41
N ASN A 78 5.78 -21.34 -20.45
CA ASN A 78 4.67 -22.20 -20.04
C ASN A 78 3.60 -21.50 -19.20
N LEU A 79 3.82 -20.24 -18.80
CA LEU A 79 2.84 -19.42 -18.08
C LEU A 79 2.13 -18.39 -18.98
N ILE A 80 2.64 -18.14 -20.19
CA ILE A 80 2.16 -17.05 -21.06
C ILE A 80 0.67 -17.23 -21.40
N ASP A 81 0.25 -18.42 -21.82
CA ASP A 81 -1.15 -18.69 -22.17
C ASP A 81 -2.09 -18.48 -20.97
N ALA A 82 -1.65 -18.86 -19.76
CA ALA A 82 -2.44 -18.67 -18.54
C ALA A 82 -2.57 -17.18 -18.18
N ILE A 83 -1.51 -16.39 -18.38
CA ILE A 83 -1.53 -14.93 -18.17
C ILE A 83 -2.50 -14.28 -19.17
N LYS A 84 -2.40 -14.59 -20.46
CA LYS A 84 -3.30 -14.05 -21.51
C LYS A 84 -4.76 -14.40 -21.20
N MET A 85 -5.03 -15.65 -20.83
CA MET A 85 -6.36 -16.09 -20.42
C MET A 85 -6.88 -15.35 -19.18
N SER A 86 -6.02 -15.11 -18.18
CA SER A 86 -6.40 -14.35 -16.99
C SER A 86 -6.69 -12.88 -17.29
N TRP A 87 -5.94 -12.29 -18.23
CA TRP A 87 -6.06 -10.89 -18.61
C TRP A 87 -7.32 -10.61 -19.43
N GLU A 88 -7.67 -11.49 -20.37
CA GLU A 88 -8.86 -11.38 -21.21
C GLU A 88 -10.16 -11.68 -20.43
N ASN A 89 -10.06 -12.39 -19.31
CA ASN A 89 -11.21 -12.79 -18.54
C ASN A 89 -11.64 -11.72 -17.53
N GLU A 90 -12.74 -11.03 -17.85
CA GLU A 90 -13.36 -9.99 -17.03
C GLU A 90 -13.88 -10.47 -15.66
N VAL A 91 -13.73 -11.75 -15.29
CA VAL A 91 -14.09 -12.26 -13.96
C VAL A 91 -12.94 -12.11 -12.94
N HIS A 92 -11.69 -11.99 -13.41
CA HIS A 92 -10.51 -11.91 -12.52
C HIS A 92 -10.16 -10.44 -12.23
N TRP A 93 -10.86 -9.84 -11.28
CA TRP A 93 -10.63 -8.45 -10.89
C TRP A 93 -9.41 -8.32 -9.98
N HIS A 94 -8.56 -7.35 -10.30
CA HIS A 94 -7.57 -6.87 -9.35
C HIS A 94 -8.30 -6.17 -8.20
N LEU A 95 -8.20 -6.75 -7.00
CA LEU A 95 -9.01 -6.32 -5.85
C LEU A 95 -8.37 -5.13 -5.13
N TYR A 96 -7.08 -5.21 -4.84
CA TYR A 96 -6.31 -4.15 -4.20
C TYR A 96 -4.81 -4.37 -4.42
N GLY A 97 -4.04 -3.30 -4.25
CA GLY A 97 -2.58 -3.30 -4.32
C GLY A 97 -1.99 -2.22 -3.42
N ARG A 98 -0.66 -2.19 -3.28
CA ARG A 98 0.04 -1.18 -2.49
C ARG A 98 1.11 -0.49 -3.34
N PHE A 99 1.04 0.83 -3.44
CA PHE A 99 2.08 1.64 -4.07
C PHE A 99 3.08 2.11 -3.03
N ASP A 100 4.36 1.89 -3.31
CA ASP A 100 5.45 2.41 -2.50
C ASP A 100 5.99 3.65 -3.20
N LEU A 101 5.85 4.80 -2.53
CA LEU A 101 6.14 6.11 -3.09
C LEU A 101 7.21 6.83 -2.26
N ALA A 102 8.07 7.59 -2.96
CA ALA A 102 8.99 8.54 -2.36
C ALA A 102 8.52 9.98 -2.58
N GLY A 103 8.75 10.84 -1.58
CA GLY A 103 8.36 12.26 -1.65
C GLY A 103 6.86 12.47 -1.47
N GLY A 104 6.31 13.57 -2.00
CA GLY A 104 4.89 13.95 -1.88
C GLY A 104 4.54 14.85 -0.70
N LEU A 105 5.39 14.91 0.32
CA LEU A 105 5.25 15.82 1.46
C LEU A 105 6.22 17.01 1.35
N ASP A 106 5.83 18.13 1.95
CA ASP A 106 6.62 19.37 2.03
C ASP A 106 7.03 19.93 0.65
N GLY A 107 6.20 19.73 -0.37
CA GLY A 107 6.45 20.17 -1.74
C GLY A 107 7.48 19.34 -2.51
N LYS A 108 7.90 18.19 -1.98
CA LYS A 108 8.73 17.23 -2.75
C LYS A 108 7.86 16.49 -3.78
N PRO A 109 8.37 16.22 -4.99
CA PRO A 109 7.61 15.47 -5.99
C PRO A 109 7.34 14.04 -5.52
N ILE A 110 6.21 13.48 -5.96
CA ILE A 110 5.89 12.06 -5.80
C ILE A 110 6.68 11.26 -6.84
N LYS A 111 7.30 10.16 -6.41
CA LYS A 111 8.00 9.21 -7.28
C LYS A 111 7.62 7.80 -6.91
N LEU A 112 7.23 7.02 -7.90
CA LEU A 112 7.01 5.59 -7.76
C LEU A 112 8.33 4.87 -7.48
N ILE A 113 8.34 4.02 -6.46
CA ILE A 113 9.40 3.03 -6.21
C ILE A 113 8.94 1.69 -6.78
N GLU A 114 7.79 1.19 -6.32
CA GLU A 114 7.21 -0.07 -6.79
C GLU A 114 5.69 -0.14 -6.59
N PHE A 115 5.06 -1.10 -7.28
CA PHE A 115 3.65 -1.43 -7.13
C PHE A 115 3.51 -2.91 -6.75
N ASN A 116 3.11 -3.16 -5.50
CA ASN A 116 2.84 -4.49 -4.97
C ASN A 116 1.41 -4.89 -5.34
N ALA A 117 1.24 -5.39 -6.57
CA ALA A 117 -0.06 -5.75 -7.11
C ALA A 117 -0.54 -7.16 -6.70
N ASP A 118 0.38 -8.08 -6.38
CA ASP A 118 0.08 -9.50 -6.12
C ASP A 118 -0.17 -9.79 -4.64
N THR A 119 0.78 -9.41 -3.77
CA THR A 119 0.72 -9.68 -2.32
C THR A 119 0.86 -8.41 -1.47
N PRO A 120 -0.03 -7.42 -1.65
CA PRO A 120 -0.02 -6.21 -0.82
C PRO A 120 -0.27 -6.52 0.66
N THR A 121 0.61 -6.01 1.52
CA THR A 121 0.46 -6.05 3.00
C THR A 121 0.06 -4.67 3.54
N ALA A 122 -0.13 -4.55 4.87
CA ALA A 122 -0.42 -3.30 5.61
C ALA A 122 -1.87 -2.76 5.54
N LEU A 123 -2.82 -3.50 4.96
CA LEU A 123 -4.24 -3.09 4.94
C LEU A 123 -4.83 -3.05 6.36
N PHE A 124 -4.54 -4.05 7.19
CA PHE A 124 -5.03 -4.10 8.57
C PHE A 124 -4.48 -2.95 9.40
N GLU A 125 -3.18 -2.69 9.30
CA GLU A 125 -2.51 -1.57 9.97
C GLU A 125 -3.13 -0.23 9.57
N SER A 126 -3.37 -0.02 8.27
CA SER A 126 -3.92 1.23 7.76
C SER A 126 -5.40 1.42 8.09
N ALA A 127 -6.21 0.36 8.03
CA ALA A 127 -7.65 0.44 8.25
C ALA A 127 -8.06 0.38 9.73
N ILE A 128 -7.33 -0.38 10.55
CA ILE A 128 -7.73 -0.67 11.94
C ILE A 128 -6.80 0.00 12.94
N LEU A 129 -5.48 -0.15 12.80
CA LEU A 129 -4.56 0.35 13.83
C LEU A 129 -4.45 1.88 13.82
N GLN A 130 -4.39 2.50 12.64
CA GLN A 130 -4.38 3.97 12.55
C GLN A 130 -5.66 4.57 13.14
N TRP A 131 -6.83 4.04 12.78
CA TRP A 131 -8.12 4.43 13.36
C TRP A 131 -8.14 4.26 14.88
N ALA A 132 -7.73 3.08 15.39
CA ALA A 132 -7.73 2.82 16.82
C ALA A 132 -6.81 3.78 17.59
N LEU A 133 -5.64 4.10 17.01
CA LEU A 133 -4.68 5.03 17.59
C LEU A 133 -5.27 6.44 17.70
N LEU A 134 -5.93 6.93 16.65
CA LEU A 134 -6.62 8.23 16.66
C LEU A 134 -7.75 8.24 17.71
N LYS A 135 -8.61 7.22 17.70
CA LYS A 135 -9.72 7.09 18.63
C LYS A 135 -9.29 7.03 20.10
N GLN A 136 -8.25 6.28 20.44
CA GLN A 136 -7.74 6.20 21.81
C GLN A 136 -7.20 7.55 22.30
N ASN A 137 -6.64 8.34 21.39
CA ASN A 137 -6.12 9.68 21.67
C ASN A 137 -7.19 10.78 21.58
N GLY A 138 -8.46 10.42 21.37
CA GLY A 138 -9.57 11.38 21.25
C GLY A 138 -9.43 12.34 20.06
N MET A 139 -8.76 11.87 19.00
CA MET A 139 -8.58 12.60 17.75
C MET A 139 -9.70 12.25 16.76
N ASP A 140 -9.90 13.10 15.76
CA ASP A 140 -10.81 12.84 14.64
C ASP A 140 -10.33 11.60 13.87
N GLU A 141 -11.19 10.58 13.78
CA GLU A 141 -10.89 9.24 13.28
C GLU A 141 -11.61 8.84 11.98
#